data_AF-A0AAU2Y3Q6-F1
#
_entry.id   AF-A0AAU2Y3Q6-F1
#
_cell.length_a   1.000
_cell.length_b   1.000
_cell.length_c   1.000
_cell.angle_alpha   90.00
_cell.angle_beta   90.00
_cell.angle_gamma   90.00
#
_symmetry.space_group_name_H-M   'P 1'
#
loop_
_entity.id
_entity.type
_entity.pdbx_description
1 polymer ?
#
loop_
_entity_poly.entity_id
_entity_poly.type
_entity_poly.pdbx_seq_one_letter_code
_entity_poly.pdbx_strand_id
1 'polypeptide(L)'
;MARHWRAGAAGLAVLGLTLTACGGAKVGDSSSGSDSSSGKCGTFNLAVNPWVGYEADAAVVAYVAQHNLGCTVNKKNLKEEIAWQGFGTGEVDAVLENWGHDDLVKKYITQQKTAVDAGQTGNKGIIGWYVPPWLAKAHPDILEWKNLNKYASKFKTSESGGKGQLLDGDPSYVTNDAALVKNLNLNFKVVYAGSEAALITAFRDAEKNKKWVIGYFYEPQWFLSEVPLKKVSLPAYKTGCDADAAKVACDYPVYNLNKIVSTKFAKSGSPAYNLVKNFNWTNEDQNTVAKYIAQDKLSDEAAAKKWVEANKDKVDAWIK
;
A
#
# COMPACT_ATOMS: atom_id res chain seq x y z
N MET A 1 -78.32 34.57 -0.77
CA MET A 1 -78.11 35.12 -2.14
C MET A 1 -76.80 34.53 -2.67
N ALA A 2 -76.90 33.55 -3.57
CA ALA A 2 -76.43 33.62 -4.96
C ALA A 2 -74.89 33.42 -5.09
N ARG A 3 -74.45 32.21 -5.51
CA ARG A 3 -74.06 31.81 -6.90
C ARG A 3 -72.62 32.29 -7.21
N HIS A 4 -71.63 31.50 -7.63
CA HIS A 4 -71.59 30.47 -8.68
C HIS A 4 -70.32 29.59 -8.60
N TRP A 5 -70.48 28.32 -9.00
CA TRP A 5 -69.60 27.44 -9.80
C TRP A 5 -68.14 27.84 -10.09
N ARG A 6 -67.22 26.89 -9.90
CA ARG A 6 -66.53 26.19 -11.01
C ARG A 6 -65.75 24.97 -10.50
N ALA A 7 -66.05 23.82 -11.10
CA ALA A 7 -65.31 22.57 -10.97
C ALA A 7 -63.98 22.67 -11.76
N GLY A 8 -62.91 22.10 -11.21
CA GLY A 8 -61.59 22.02 -11.83
C GLY A 8 -60.84 20.80 -11.33
N ALA A 9 -60.80 19.79 -12.20
CA ALA A 9 -60.03 18.54 -12.23
C ALA A 9 -58.98 18.25 -11.13
N ALA A 10 -59.14 17.08 -10.51
CA ALA A 10 -58.15 16.42 -9.67
C ALA A 10 -56.96 15.91 -10.52
N GLY A 11 -55.76 16.45 -10.27
CA GLY A 11 -54.50 15.86 -10.70
C GLY A 11 -53.84 15.17 -9.51
N LEU A 12 -53.76 13.84 -9.56
CA LEU A 12 -53.03 13.01 -8.60
C LEU A 12 -51.52 13.27 -8.74
N ALA A 13 -50.93 13.99 -7.78
CA ALA A 13 -49.49 14.10 -7.65
C ALA A 13 -48.96 12.85 -6.93
N VAL A 14 -48.36 11.93 -7.68
CA VAL A 14 -47.59 10.81 -7.13
C VAL A 14 -46.21 11.35 -6.74
N LEU A 15 -46.02 11.61 -5.45
CA LEU A 15 -44.71 11.89 -4.85
C LEU A 15 -43.89 10.59 -4.83
N GLY A 16 -42.98 10.45 -5.79
CA GLY A 16 -41.93 9.44 -5.76
C GLY A 16 -40.86 9.81 -4.73
N LEU A 17 -40.89 9.16 -3.57
CA LEU A 17 -39.78 9.16 -2.61
C LEU A 17 -38.62 8.36 -3.20
N THR A 18 -37.56 9.04 -3.64
CA THR A 18 -36.28 8.40 -3.92
C THR A 18 -35.52 8.22 -2.60
N LEU A 19 -35.49 6.98 -2.12
CA LEU A 19 -34.60 6.54 -1.05
C LEU A 19 -33.16 6.55 -1.57
N THR A 20 -32.37 7.54 -1.18
CA THR A 20 -30.92 7.57 -1.36
C THR A 20 -30.29 6.52 -0.44
N ALA A 21 -30.15 5.29 -0.92
CA ALA A 21 -29.37 4.26 -0.25
C ALA A 21 -27.87 4.55 -0.47
N CYS A 22 -27.16 4.88 0.61
CA CYS A 22 -25.71 4.88 0.66
C CYS A 22 -25.20 3.45 0.45
N GLY A 23 -24.94 3.09 -0.80
CA GLY A 23 -24.32 1.82 -1.18
C GLY A 23 -22.80 1.90 -1.01
N GLY A 24 -22.26 1.10 -0.08
CA GLY A 24 -20.82 0.83 -0.02
C GLY A 24 -20.37 0.16 -1.31
N ALA A 25 -19.23 0.60 -1.84
CA ALA A 25 -18.67 0.12 -3.09
C ALA A 25 -18.44 -1.40 -3.01
N LYS A 26 -19.27 -2.16 -3.72
CA LYS A 26 -19.01 -3.53 -4.12
C LYS A 26 -18.37 -3.49 -5.50
N VAL A 27 -17.27 -4.20 -5.63
CA VAL A 27 -16.66 -4.55 -6.91
C VAL A 27 -17.69 -5.41 -7.68
N GLY A 28 -18.23 -4.89 -8.80
CA GLY A 28 -19.17 -5.69 -9.59
C GLY A 28 -20.08 -5.05 -10.64
N ASP A 29 -20.07 -3.73 -10.89
CA ASP A 29 -20.94 -3.15 -11.92
C ASP A 29 -20.17 -2.17 -12.83
N SER A 30 -19.44 -2.72 -13.81
CA SER A 30 -19.13 -2.12 -15.12
C SER A 30 -18.13 -2.99 -15.87
N SER A 31 -18.60 -4.08 -16.48
CA SER A 31 -17.81 -4.91 -17.39
C SER A 31 -18.03 -4.45 -18.84
N SER A 32 -17.22 -3.49 -19.32
CA SER A 32 -17.01 -3.30 -20.75
C SER A 32 -15.92 -4.28 -21.22
N GLY A 33 -16.28 -5.17 -22.14
CA GLY A 33 -15.43 -6.27 -22.61
C GLY A 33 -14.05 -5.83 -23.11
N SER A 34 -13.05 -6.62 -22.76
CA SER A 34 -11.68 -6.48 -23.27
C SER A 34 -11.59 -7.03 -24.69
N ASP A 35 -11.48 -6.16 -25.68
CA ASP A 35 -11.09 -6.54 -27.04
C ASP A 35 -9.63 -7.02 -27.03
N SER A 36 -9.42 -8.29 -27.35
CA SER A 36 -8.11 -8.87 -27.58
C SER A 36 -7.63 -8.52 -29.00
N SER A 37 -7.11 -7.30 -29.19
CA SER A 37 -6.34 -6.99 -30.39
C SER A 37 -4.88 -7.35 -30.16
N SER A 38 -4.39 -8.39 -30.82
CA SER A 38 -2.96 -8.69 -30.90
C SER A 38 -2.20 -7.49 -31.49
N GLY A 39 -1.19 -6.99 -30.78
CA GLY A 39 -0.25 -5.97 -31.26
C GLY A 39 -0.50 -4.51 -30.84
N LYS A 40 -1.60 -4.18 -30.16
CA LYS A 40 -1.79 -2.87 -29.50
C LYS A 40 -1.80 -3.05 -27.99
N CYS A 41 -1.32 -2.07 -27.22
CA CYS A 41 -1.20 -2.23 -25.77
C CYS A 41 -2.54 -2.48 -25.07
N GLY A 42 -3.61 -1.84 -25.53
CA GLY A 42 -4.95 -2.00 -24.97
C GLY A 42 -5.08 -1.38 -23.59
N THR A 43 -6.04 -1.89 -22.80
CA THR A 43 -6.27 -1.45 -21.43
C THR A 43 -5.36 -2.21 -20.45
N PHE A 44 -4.72 -1.48 -19.54
CA PHE A 44 -3.90 -2.02 -18.47
C PHE A 44 -4.45 -1.59 -17.10
N ASN A 45 -4.98 -2.53 -16.33
CA ASN A 45 -5.58 -2.26 -15.01
C ASN A 45 -4.54 -2.47 -13.91
N LEU A 46 -4.05 -1.38 -13.35
CA LEU A 46 -2.97 -1.38 -12.37
C LEU A 46 -3.55 -1.13 -10.96
N ALA A 47 -3.30 -2.04 -10.02
CA ALA A 47 -3.60 -1.76 -8.63
C ALA A 47 -2.69 -0.62 -8.12
N VAL A 48 -3.16 0.13 -7.12
CA VAL A 48 -2.37 1.12 -6.36
C VAL A 48 -2.65 0.88 -4.89
N ASN A 49 -1.66 0.38 -4.15
CA ASN A 49 -1.80 0.14 -2.73
C ASN A 49 -1.51 1.42 -1.90
N PRO A 50 -2.08 1.56 -0.68
CA PRO A 50 -2.20 2.86 -0.03
C PRO A 50 -0.93 3.25 0.73
N TRP A 51 0.19 3.32 0.03
CA TRP A 51 1.44 3.90 0.49
C TRP A 51 2.20 4.55 -0.67
N VAL A 52 2.89 5.65 -0.40
CA VAL A 52 3.43 6.49 -1.48
C VAL A 52 4.60 5.84 -2.24
N GLY A 53 5.31 4.89 -1.62
CA GLY A 53 6.29 4.05 -2.32
C GLY A 53 5.66 3.28 -3.48
N TYR A 54 4.49 2.68 -3.26
CA TYR A 54 3.71 2.03 -4.32
C TYR A 54 3.21 3.03 -5.35
N GLU A 55 2.68 4.17 -4.88
CA GLU A 55 2.18 5.22 -5.77
C GLU A 55 3.26 5.68 -6.75
N ALA A 56 4.52 5.77 -6.30
CA ALA A 56 5.68 6.02 -7.13
C ALA A 56 5.95 4.92 -8.18
N ASP A 57 5.93 3.65 -7.79
CA ASP A 57 6.04 2.51 -8.73
C ASP A 57 4.95 2.63 -9.82
N ALA A 58 3.71 2.80 -9.38
CA ALA A 58 2.54 2.84 -10.25
C ALA A 58 2.54 4.07 -11.17
N ALA A 59 2.98 5.23 -10.68
CA ALA A 59 3.12 6.44 -11.47
C ALA A 59 4.10 6.25 -12.63
N VAL A 60 5.28 5.69 -12.37
CA VAL A 60 6.31 5.49 -13.40
C VAL A 60 5.90 4.42 -14.40
N VAL A 61 5.41 3.27 -13.94
CA VAL A 61 4.96 2.20 -14.84
C VAL A 61 3.77 2.65 -15.69
N ALA A 62 2.80 3.37 -15.11
CA ALA A 62 1.68 3.91 -15.86
C ALA A 62 2.13 4.92 -16.92
N TYR A 63 3.04 5.84 -16.55
CA TYR A 63 3.57 6.84 -17.48
C TYR A 63 4.26 6.18 -18.69
N VAL A 64 5.13 5.20 -18.46
CA VAL A 64 5.82 4.49 -19.55
C VAL A 64 4.81 3.70 -20.40
N ALA A 65 3.83 3.03 -19.79
CA ALA A 65 2.78 2.34 -20.52
C ALA A 65 1.97 3.30 -21.42
N GLN A 66 1.58 4.47 -20.91
CA GLN A 66 0.80 5.45 -21.66
C GLN A 66 1.60 6.10 -22.78
N HIS A 67 2.80 6.61 -22.47
CA HIS A 67 3.54 7.49 -23.38
C HIS A 67 4.51 6.76 -24.30
N ASN A 68 5.01 5.57 -23.92
CA ASN A 68 5.95 4.80 -24.73
C ASN A 68 5.27 3.63 -25.45
N LEU A 69 4.20 3.07 -24.87
CA LEU A 69 3.53 1.87 -25.40
C LEU A 69 2.10 2.11 -25.89
N GLY A 70 1.52 3.30 -25.64
CA GLY A 70 0.17 3.67 -26.08
C GLY A 70 -0.95 2.91 -25.37
N CYS A 71 -0.74 2.51 -24.11
CA CYS A 71 -1.74 1.82 -23.29
C CYS A 71 -2.78 2.81 -22.73
N THR A 72 -4.01 2.35 -22.56
CA THR A 72 -4.98 3.00 -21.66
C THR A 72 -4.80 2.43 -20.27
N VAL A 73 -4.25 3.21 -19.33
CA VAL A 73 -3.99 2.73 -17.97
C VAL A 73 -5.12 3.12 -17.02
N ASN A 74 -5.70 2.13 -16.36
CA ASN A 74 -6.69 2.31 -15.30
C ASN A 74 -6.02 2.01 -13.94
N LYS A 75 -5.69 3.05 -13.18
CA LYS A 75 -5.21 2.90 -11.80
C LYS A 75 -6.38 2.67 -10.86
N LYS A 76 -6.28 1.66 -9.99
CA LYS A 76 -7.30 1.30 -9.00
C LYS A 76 -6.71 1.32 -7.61
N ASN A 77 -7.14 2.29 -6.81
CA ASN A 77 -6.76 2.37 -5.39
C ASN A 77 -7.40 1.20 -4.64
N LEU A 78 -6.60 0.24 -4.21
CA LEU A 78 -7.03 -1.00 -3.58
C LEU A 78 -6.14 -1.31 -2.39
N LYS A 79 -6.73 -1.89 -1.35
CA LYS A 79 -5.96 -2.52 -0.26
C LYS A 79 -5.18 -3.71 -0.81
N GLU A 80 -4.05 -4.03 -0.19
CA GLU A 80 -3.11 -5.05 -0.68
C GLU A 80 -3.80 -6.39 -0.96
N GLU A 81 -4.43 -7.00 0.05
CA GLU A 81 -5.16 -8.27 -0.12
C GLU A 81 -6.32 -8.20 -1.13
N ILE A 82 -6.96 -7.03 -1.26
CA ILE A 82 -8.09 -6.83 -2.19
C ILE A 82 -7.59 -6.81 -3.64
N ALA A 83 -6.41 -6.27 -3.91
CA ALA A 83 -5.83 -6.27 -5.25
C ALA A 83 -5.69 -7.69 -5.83
N TRP A 84 -5.35 -8.67 -4.99
CA TRP A 84 -5.24 -10.08 -5.40
C TRP A 84 -6.58 -10.68 -5.84
N GLN A 85 -7.70 -10.23 -5.28
CA GLN A 85 -9.03 -10.72 -5.65
C GLN A 85 -9.40 -10.38 -7.09
N GLY A 86 -8.87 -9.27 -7.62
CA GLY A 86 -9.15 -8.79 -8.97
C GLY A 86 -8.48 -9.58 -10.10
N PHE A 87 -7.51 -10.46 -9.80
CA PHE A 87 -6.79 -11.21 -10.82
C PHE A 87 -7.70 -12.19 -11.59
N GLY A 88 -8.61 -12.87 -10.89
CA GLY A 88 -9.51 -13.85 -11.50
C GLY A 88 -10.59 -13.24 -12.40
N THR A 89 -11.01 -12.00 -12.11
CA THR A 89 -12.06 -11.29 -12.87
C THR A 89 -11.49 -10.42 -13.99
N GLY A 90 -10.18 -10.19 -14.01
CA GLY A 90 -9.53 -9.27 -14.95
C GLY A 90 -9.67 -7.81 -14.55
N GLU A 91 -10.05 -7.54 -13.30
CA GLU A 91 -10.13 -6.18 -12.77
C GLU A 91 -8.77 -5.64 -12.36
N VAL A 92 -7.82 -6.50 -12.05
CA VAL A 92 -6.43 -6.15 -11.76
C VAL A 92 -5.56 -7.00 -12.67
N ASP A 93 -4.68 -6.34 -13.43
CA ASP A 93 -3.69 -6.98 -14.28
C ASP A 93 -2.34 -7.13 -13.57
N ALA A 94 -1.96 -6.15 -12.74
CA ALA A 94 -0.69 -6.15 -12.02
C ALA A 94 -0.79 -5.56 -10.60
N VAL A 95 -0.03 -6.18 -9.69
CA VAL A 95 0.46 -5.61 -8.44
C VAL A 95 1.98 -5.49 -8.56
N LEU A 96 2.53 -4.27 -8.39
CA LEU A 96 3.95 -3.99 -8.65
C LEU A 96 4.87 -4.24 -7.45
N GLU A 97 4.30 -4.25 -6.25
CA GLU A 97 5.06 -4.36 -5.01
C GLU A 97 4.29 -5.25 -4.03
N ASN A 98 4.65 -6.54 -3.98
CA ASN A 98 4.09 -7.50 -3.05
C ASN A 98 4.98 -7.65 -1.81
N TRP A 99 4.45 -7.34 -0.62
CA TRP A 99 5.18 -7.37 0.64
C TRP A 99 5.12 -8.71 1.36
N GLY A 100 5.25 -9.80 0.61
CA GLY A 100 5.22 -11.17 1.16
C GLY A 100 3.83 -11.57 1.65
N HIS A 101 3.20 -12.50 0.92
CA HIS A 101 1.85 -13.00 1.21
C HIS A 101 1.77 -14.48 0.79
N ASP A 102 2.43 -15.36 1.54
CA ASP A 102 2.55 -16.78 1.19
C ASP A 102 1.18 -17.48 1.10
N ASP A 103 0.21 -17.03 1.89
CA ASP A 103 -1.17 -17.49 1.85
C ASP A 103 -1.88 -17.06 0.54
N LEU A 104 -1.69 -15.82 0.10
CA LEU A 104 -2.23 -15.31 -1.16
C LEU A 104 -1.53 -15.96 -2.36
N VAL A 105 -0.21 -16.16 -2.31
CA VAL A 105 0.55 -16.92 -3.31
C VAL A 105 -0.03 -18.35 -3.43
N LYS A 106 -0.20 -19.05 -2.31
CA LYS A 106 -0.78 -20.39 -2.30
C LYS A 106 -2.18 -20.40 -2.90
N LYS A 107 -3.02 -19.43 -2.56
CA LYS A 107 -4.40 -19.33 -3.04
C LYS A 107 -4.48 -19.00 -4.53
N TYR A 108 -3.88 -17.89 -4.96
CA TYR A 108 -4.09 -17.34 -6.30
C TYR A 108 -3.15 -17.92 -7.37
N ILE A 109 -1.91 -18.27 -7.00
CA ILE A 109 -0.93 -18.83 -7.94
C ILE A 109 -1.04 -20.35 -7.97
N THR A 110 -0.95 -21.01 -6.82
CA THR A 110 -0.87 -22.49 -6.77
C THR A 110 -2.24 -23.15 -6.95
N GLN A 111 -3.24 -22.72 -6.19
CA GLN A 111 -4.56 -23.36 -6.17
C GLN A 111 -5.46 -22.88 -7.31
N GLN A 112 -5.71 -21.58 -7.40
CA GLN A 112 -6.63 -21.00 -8.39
C GLN A 112 -5.99 -20.76 -9.76
N LYS A 113 -4.66 -20.60 -9.82
CA LYS A 113 -3.89 -20.32 -11.05
C LYS A 113 -4.38 -19.07 -11.81
N THR A 114 -4.96 -18.12 -11.09
CA THR A 114 -5.45 -16.84 -11.61
C THR A 114 -4.36 -15.76 -11.64
N ALA A 115 -3.27 -15.96 -10.90
CA ALA A 115 -2.11 -15.08 -10.88
C ALA A 115 -0.79 -15.84 -11.12
N VAL A 116 0.24 -15.11 -11.50
CA VAL A 116 1.62 -15.60 -11.65
C VAL A 116 2.61 -14.57 -11.11
N ASP A 117 3.74 -15.05 -10.61
CA ASP A 117 4.88 -14.20 -10.24
C ASP A 117 5.58 -13.69 -11.51
N ALA A 118 5.76 -12.37 -11.61
CA ALA A 118 6.41 -11.67 -12.72
C ALA A 118 7.85 -11.23 -12.40
N GLY A 119 8.44 -11.77 -11.32
CA GLY A 119 9.82 -11.52 -10.91
C GLY A 119 9.97 -10.34 -9.97
N GLN A 120 11.22 -10.09 -9.56
CA GLN A 120 11.55 -9.05 -8.59
C GLN A 120 11.34 -7.64 -9.14
N THR A 121 10.84 -6.74 -8.28
CA THR A 121 10.74 -5.30 -8.52
C THR A 121 12.10 -4.60 -8.37
N GLY A 122 13.07 -5.26 -7.72
CA GLY A 122 14.41 -4.73 -7.45
C GLY A 122 14.54 -4.09 -6.06
N ASN A 123 13.42 -3.68 -5.48
CA ASN A 123 13.36 -3.15 -4.12
C ASN A 123 13.62 -4.22 -3.05
N LYS A 124 14.30 -3.80 -1.99
CA LYS A 124 14.45 -4.58 -0.76
C LYS A 124 13.63 -3.92 0.34
N GLY A 125 12.58 -4.61 0.76
CA GLY A 125 11.69 -4.19 1.82
C GLY A 125 12.24 -4.54 3.21
N ILE A 126 12.20 -3.59 4.13
CA ILE A 126 12.49 -3.81 5.55
C ILE A 126 11.31 -3.27 6.32
N ILE A 127 10.65 -4.10 7.13
CA ILE A 127 9.63 -3.68 8.08
C ILE A 127 10.21 -3.73 9.48
N GLY A 128 9.73 -2.87 10.38
CA GLY A 128 9.99 -3.04 11.80
C GLY A 128 9.44 -1.92 12.65
N TRP A 129 9.89 -1.89 13.91
CA TRP A 129 9.50 -0.85 14.86
C TRP A 129 10.56 0.23 14.89
N TYR A 130 10.12 1.47 14.90
CA TYR A 130 10.97 2.63 14.84
C TYR A 130 10.62 3.64 15.94
N VAL A 131 11.65 4.33 16.41
CA VAL A 131 11.54 5.48 17.31
C VAL A 131 12.16 6.72 16.65
N PRO A 132 11.69 7.94 17.00
CA PRO A 132 12.28 9.16 16.47
C PRO A 132 13.72 9.36 16.97
N PRO A 133 14.60 10.03 16.19
CA PRO A 133 16.01 10.24 16.53
C PRO A 133 16.24 10.82 17.93
N TRP A 134 15.44 11.79 18.36
CA TRP A 134 15.58 12.39 19.68
C TRP A 134 15.44 11.36 20.81
N LEU A 135 14.52 10.40 20.65
CA LEU A 135 14.20 9.42 21.67
C LEU A 135 15.33 8.41 21.79
N ALA A 136 15.83 7.93 20.65
CA ALA A 136 17.01 7.07 20.60
C ALA A 136 18.27 7.76 21.15
N LYS A 137 18.43 9.07 20.90
CA LYS A 137 19.57 9.84 21.44
C LYS A 137 19.48 10.00 22.96
N ALA A 138 18.31 10.29 23.50
CA ALA A 138 18.10 10.50 24.93
C ALA A 138 18.05 9.19 25.72
N HIS A 139 17.58 8.10 25.09
CA HIS A 139 17.41 6.78 25.70
C HIS A 139 17.97 5.69 24.75
N PRO A 140 19.30 5.55 24.60
CA PRO A 140 19.87 4.62 23.61
C PRO A 140 19.46 3.17 23.81
N ASP A 141 19.23 2.76 25.05
CA ASP A 141 18.78 1.41 25.41
C ASP A 141 17.36 1.09 24.91
N ILE A 142 16.58 2.08 24.46
CA ILE A 142 15.25 1.88 23.89
C ILE A 142 15.25 1.14 22.55
N LEU A 143 16.40 1.12 21.86
CA LEU A 143 16.57 0.40 20.60
C LEU A 143 16.64 -1.12 20.78
N GLU A 144 16.65 -1.61 22.02
CA GLU A 144 16.59 -3.03 22.31
C GLU A 144 15.20 -3.40 22.83
N TRP A 145 14.49 -4.29 22.12
CA TRP A 145 13.10 -4.63 22.44
C TRP A 145 12.89 -5.06 23.90
N LYS A 146 13.90 -5.71 24.50
CA LYS A 146 13.89 -6.18 25.90
C LYS A 146 13.70 -5.04 26.90
N ASN A 147 14.09 -3.82 26.53
CA ASN A 147 14.00 -2.64 27.38
C ASN A 147 12.69 -1.88 27.21
N LEU A 148 11.83 -2.21 26.23
CA LEU A 148 10.62 -1.43 25.95
C LEU A 148 9.67 -1.36 27.16
N ASN A 149 9.57 -2.43 27.95
CA ASN A 149 8.71 -2.46 29.15
C ASN A 149 9.13 -1.45 30.23
N LYS A 150 10.41 -1.08 30.31
CA LYS A 150 10.90 0.01 31.19
C LYS A 150 10.24 1.35 30.86
N TYR A 151 9.89 1.54 29.59
CA TYR A 151 9.37 2.79 29.04
C TYR A 151 7.87 2.75 28.70
N ALA A 152 7.20 1.60 28.83
CA ALA A 152 5.80 1.41 28.44
C ALA A 152 4.85 2.49 28.99
N SER A 153 5.10 2.98 30.21
CA SER A 153 4.27 4.04 30.81
C SER A 153 4.37 5.40 30.11
N LYS A 154 5.49 5.67 29.42
CA LYS A 154 5.71 6.91 28.66
C LYS A 154 5.00 6.91 27.31
N PHE A 155 4.64 5.73 26.79
CA PHE A 155 3.91 5.57 25.53
C PHE A 155 2.39 5.43 25.73
N LYS A 156 1.86 5.64 26.95
CA LYS A 156 0.42 5.52 27.21
C LYS A 156 -0.37 6.58 26.46
N THR A 157 -1.50 6.17 25.89
CA THR A 157 -2.49 7.03 25.23
C THR A 157 -3.89 6.68 25.73
N SER A 158 -4.91 7.45 25.32
CA SER A 158 -6.31 7.12 25.62
C SER A 158 -6.74 5.78 24.99
N GLU A 159 -6.12 5.40 23.88
CA GLU A 159 -6.47 4.25 23.05
C GLU A 159 -5.74 2.97 23.50
N SER A 160 -4.65 3.11 24.25
CA SER A 160 -3.77 2.01 24.65
C SER A 160 -4.28 1.20 25.85
N GLY A 161 -5.40 1.58 26.46
CA GLY A 161 -6.03 0.82 27.55
C GLY A 161 -5.13 0.66 28.78
N GLY A 162 -4.34 1.68 29.10
CA GLY A 162 -3.43 1.70 30.25
C GLY A 162 -2.06 1.04 30.01
N LYS A 163 -1.81 0.49 28.82
CA LYS A 163 -0.51 -0.03 28.34
C LYS A 163 0.25 1.01 27.51
N GLY A 164 1.50 0.76 27.14
CA GLY A 164 2.17 1.57 26.12
C GLY A 164 1.49 1.41 24.75
N GLN A 165 1.48 2.43 23.92
CA GLN A 165 1.04 2.33 22.53
C GLN A 165 2.20 1.93 21.62
N LEU A 166 2.00 0.89 20.83
CA LEU A 166 2.74 0.67 19.59
C LEU A 166 1.85 1.17 18.45
N LEU A 167 2.27 2.23 17.77
CA LEU A 167 1.47 2.84 16.70
C LEU A 167 1.72 2.09 15.39
N ASP A 168 0.70 1.41 14.87
CA ASP A 168 0.75 0.66 13.62
C ASP A 168 0.17 1.50 12.45
N GLY A 169 0.35 1.05 11.21
CA GLY A 169 -0.05 1.76 9.99
C GLY A 169 -1.53 1.64 9.62
N ASP A 170 -1.80 1.50 8.32
CA ASP A 170 -3.12 1.10 7.84
C ASP A 170 -3.40 -0.35 8.27
N PRO A 171 -4.60 -0.68 8.77
CA PRO A 171 -4.96 -2.06 9.11
C PRO A 171 -4.84 -3.08 7.97
N SER A 172 -4.71 -2.64 6.71
CA SER A 172 -4.48 -3.54 5.57
C SER A 172 -3.02 -3.82 5.25
N TYR A 173 -2.06 -3.20 5.95
CA TYR A 173 -0.65 -3.52 5.75
C TYR A 173 -0.33 -4.90 6.33
N VAL A 174 0.63 -5.58 5.71
CA VAL A 174 1.23 -6.76 6.31
C VAL A 174 1.91 -6.40 7.63
N THR A 175 1.48 -7.04 8.72
CA THR A 175 1.99 -6.79 10.07
C THR A 175 1.86 -8.04 10.95
N ASN A 176 2.83 -8.21 11.84
CA ASN A 176 2.88 -9.22 12.89
C ASN A 176 2.84 -8.59 14.29
N ASP A 177 2.57 -7.29 14.39
CA ASP A 177 2.84 -6.49 15.59
C ASP A 177 2.03 -6.92 16.81
N ALA A 178 0.78 -7.34 16.62
CA ALA A 178 -0.05 -7.85 17.71
C ALA A 178 0.50 -9.17 18.28
N ALA A 179 0.96 -10.07 17.40
CA ALA A 179 1.60 -11.31 17.80
C ALA A 179 2.94 -11.05 18.49
N LEU A 180 3.76 -10.14 17.95
CA LEU A 180 5.03 -9.74 18.55
C LEU A 180 4.85 -9.14 19.94
N VAL A 181 3.96 -8.15 20.11
CA VAL A 181 3.66 -7.55 21.41
C VAL A 181 3.25 -8.61 22.43
N LYS A 182 2.39 -9.56 22.03
CA LYS A 182 1.93 -10.65 22.89
C LYS A 182 3.07 -11.63 23.23
N ASN A 183 3.74 -12.16 22.23
CA ASN A 183 4.69 -13.28 22.38
C ASN A 183 6.03 -12.83 22.98
N LEU A 184 6.38 -11.55 22.85
CA LEU A 184 7.50 -10.92 23.55
C LEU A 184 7.14 -10.42 24.96
N ASN A 185 5.90 -10.67 25.42
CA ASN A 185 5.39 -10.25 26.72
C ASN A 185 5.57 -8.75 26.99
N LEU A 186 5.29 -7.93 25.97
CA LEU A 186 5.40 -6.48 26.08
C LEU A 186 4.14 -5.88 26.70
N ASN A 187 4.32 -4.91 27.60
CA ASN A 187 3.26 -4.13 28.21
C ASN A 187 2.79 -3.02 27.26
N PHE A 188 2.49 -3.41 26.04
CA PHE A 188 2.06 -2.54 24.95
C PHE A 188 0.72 -3.04 24.38
N LYS A 189 0.06 -2.16 23.64
CA LYS A 189 -1.11 -2.45 22.82
C LYS A 189 -0.86 -1.83 21.45
N VAL A 190 -1.15 -2.60 20.40
CA VAL A 190 -1.14 -2.12 19.02
C VAL A 190 -2.35 -1.21 18.81
N VAL A 191 -2.11 -0.02 18.26
CA VAL A 191 -3.13 0.95 17.89
C VAL A 191 -2.83 1.41 16.47
N TYR A 192 -3.79 1.26 15.56
CA TYR A 192 -3.63 1.62 14.16
C TYR A 192 -3.81 3.13 13.95
N ALA A 193 -2.81 3.76 13.33
CA ALA A 193 -2.88 5.15 12.88
C ALA A 193 -3.85 5.33 11.70
N GLY A 194 -4.08 4.26 10.94
CA GLY A 194 -5.02 4.20 9.82
C GLY A 194 -4.44 4.59 8.47
N SER A 195 -3.21 5.09 8.38
CA SER A 195 -2.51 5.39 7.12
C SER A 195 -1.02 5.65 7.32
N GLU A 196 -0.23 5.53 6.25
CA GLU A 196 1.15 6.02 6.21
C GLU A 196 1.27 7.51 6.57
N ALA A 197 0.38 8.36 6.05
CA ALA A 197 0.40 9.79 6.31
C ALA A 197 0.23 10.10 7.82
N ALA A 198 -0.58 9.32 8.52
CA ALA A 198 -0.75 9.43 9.97
C ALA A 198 0.52 8.99 10.73
N LEU A 199 1.19 7.90 10.31
CA LEU A 199 2.48 7.50 10.87
C LEU A 199 3.56 8.57 10.69
N ILE A 200 3.71 9.10 9.46
CA ILE A 200 4.65 10.17 9.14
C ILE A 200 4.37 11.41 10.01
N THR A 201 3.10 11.79 10.15
CA THR A 201 2.71 12.93 10.99
C THR A 201 3.07 12.70 12.45
N ALA A 202 2.79 11.50 12.98
CA ALA A 202 3.12 11.15 14.36
C ALA A 202 4.64 11.18 14.60
N PHE A 203 5.45 10.63 13.71
CA PHE A 203 6.90 10.66 13.84
C PHE A 203 7.50 12.06 13.69
N ARG A 204 7.00 12.86 12.74
CA ARG A 204 7.43 14.26 12.57
C ARG A 204 7.11 15.10 13.80
N ASP A 205 5.89 14.96 14.33
CA ASP A 205 5.47 15.64 15.56
C ASP A 205 6.28 15.16 16.77
N ALA A 206 6.55 13.85 16.86
CA ALA A 206 7.39 13.27 17.88
C ALA A 206 8.81 13.85 17.86
N GLU A 207 9.43 13.96 16.68
CA GLU A 207 10.76 14.57 16.54
C GLU A 207 10.76 16.05 16.90
N LYS A 208 9.78 16.81 16.39
CA LYS A 208 9.69 18.25 16.65
C LYS A 208 9.44 18.57 18.13
N ASN A 209 8.48 17.88 18.73
CA ASN A 209 7.93 18.21 20.06
C ASN A 209 8.40 17.26 21.16
N LYS A 210 9.36 16.37 20.86
CA LYS A 210 9.93 15.39 21.81
C LYS A 210 8.86 14.52 22.47
N LYS A 211 7.83 14.12 21.69
CA LYS A 211 6.77 13.22 22.15
C LYS A 211 7.20 11.77 21.99
N TRP A 212 6.88 10.94 22.99
CA TRP A 212 7.19 9.51 22.99
C TRP A 212 6.32 8.78 21.97
N VAL A 213 6.95 8.31 20.89
CA VAL A 213 6.32 7.47 19.86
C VAL A 213 7.24 6.32 19.50
N ILE A 214 6.68 5.11 19.49
CA ILE A 214 7.23 3.93 18.85
C ILE A 214 6.16 3.42 17.88
N GLY A 215 6.56 3.03 16.68
CA GLY A 215 5.58 2.58 15.71
C GLY A 215 6.15 1.71 14.60
N TYR A 216 5.24 1.01 13.93
CA TYR A 216 5.48 0.34 12.66
C TYR A 216 5.97 1.34 11.63
N PHE A 217 7.01 0.97 10.91
CA PHE A 217 7.43 1.67 9.71
C PHE A 217 8.22 0.73 8.80
N TYR A 218 8.63 1.22 7.65
CA TYR A 218 9.28 0.39 6.65
C TYR A 218 10.26 1.18 5.77
N GLU A 219 11.07 0.44 5.02
CA GLU A 219 11.99 0.91 3.98
C GLU A 219 11.76 0.07 2.71
N PRO A 220 11.88 0.62 1.48
CA PRO A 220 12.12 2.03 1.13
C PRO A 220 11.03 3.00 1.62
N GLN A 221 11.46 4.17 2.08
CA GLN A 221 10.55 5.23 2.55
C GLN A 221 11.21 6.61 2.53
N TRP A 222 10.70 7.53 1.69
CA TRP A 222 11.26 8.86 1.48
C TRP A 222 11.39 9.67 2.77
N PHE A 223 10.45 9.50 3.70
CA PHE A 223 10.40 10.24 4.97
C PHE A 223 11.64 10.02 5.83
N LEU A 224 12.34 8.88 5.69
CA LEU A 224 13.55 8.60 6.44
C LEU A 224 14.72 9.53 6.09
N SER A 225 14.67 10.20 4.92
CA SER A 225 15.61 11.26 4.57
C SER A 225 15.33 12.58 5.30
N GLU A 226 14.08 12.82 5.71
CA GLU A 226 13.66 13.97 6.51
C GLU A 226 13.91 13.72 8.00
N VAL A 227 13.41 12.59 8.50
CA VAL A 227 13.56 12.16 9.89
C VAL A 227 14.17 10.75 9.89
N PRO A 228 15.48 10.61 10.14
CA PRO A 228 16.18 9.32 10.07
C PRO A 228 15.88 8.45 11.29
N LEU A 229 14.64 7.95 11.37
CA LEU A 229 14.12 7.11 12.44
C LEU A 229 15.08 5.97 12.77
N LYS A 230 15.05 5.52 14.04
CA LYS A 230 15.93 4.47 14.53
C LYS A 230 15.14 3.20 14.75
N LYS A 231 15.52 2.15 14.02
CA LYS A 231 14.92 0.82 14.15
C LYS A 231 15.24 0.23 15.52
N VAL A 232 14.23 -0.32 16.17
CA VAL A 232 14.35 -1.12 17.38
C VAL A 232 14.72 -2.54 16.96
N SER A 233 15.81 -3.06 17.51
CA SER A 233 16.23 -4.45 17.39
C SER A 233 15.19 -5.35 18.03
N LEU A 234 14.45 -6.12 17.22
CA LEU A 234 13.62 -7.24 17.64
C LEU A 234 14.44 -8.54 17.63
N PRO A 235 13.97 -9.68 18.17
CA PRO A 235 14.68 -10.95 18.03
C PRO A 235 14.90 -11.27 16.54
N ALA A 236 16.13 -11.56 16.12
CA ALA A 236 16.44 -11.71 14.70
C ALA A 236 15.54 -12.74 14.00
N TYR A 237 15.11 -12.41 12.77
CA TYR A 237 14.36 -13.32 11.92
C TYR A 237 15.16 -14.60 11.65
N LYS A 238 14.45 -15.74 11.67
CA LYS A 238 14.93 -17.03 11.19
C LYS A 238 13.86 -17.61 10.27
N THR A 239 14.27 -18.28 9.20
CA THR A 239 13.36 -18.90 8.24
C THR A 239 12.25 -19.71 8.94
N GLY A 240 11.00 -19.39 8.62
CA GLY A 240 9.82 -20.06 9.17
C GLY A 240 9.33 -19.52 10.52
N CYS A 241 9.97 -18.49 11.07
CA CYS A 241 9.49 -17.84 12.29
C CYS A 241 8.10 -17.20 12.11
N ASP A 242 7.77 -16.78 10.89
CA ASP A 242 6.50 -16.18 10.47
C ASP A 242 5.53 -17.19 9.84
N ALA A 243 5.84 -18.49 9.85
CA ALA A 243 4.98 -19.52 9.26
C ALA A 243 3.64 -19.72 10.01
N ASP A 244 3.57 -19.33 11.28
CA ASP A 244 2.34 -19.31 12.08
C ASP A 244 2.16 -17.91 12.68
N ALA A 245 1.24 -17.14 12.10
CA ALA A 245 0.95 -15.76 12.48
C ALA A 245 0.68 -15.59 13.99
N ALA A 246 0.13 -16.61 14.67
CA ALA A 246 -0.15 -16.54 16.10
C ALA A 246 1.10 -16.72 16.99
N LYS A 247 2.17 -17.32 16.44
CA LYS A 247 3.40 -17.68 17.18
C LYS A 247 4.59 -16.78 16.87
N VAL A 248 4.43 -15.77 16.00
CA VAL A 248 5.52 -14.88 15.61
C VAL A 248 6.12 -14.19 16.83
N ALA A 249 7.44 -14.33 16.97
CA ALA A 249 8.23 -13.77 18.07
C ALA A 249 9.62 -13.29 17.61
N CYS A 250 9.76 -12.97 16.32
CA CYS A 250 10.97 -12.42 15.72
C CYS A 250 10.65 -11.22 14.83
N ASP A 251 11.69 -10.46 14.51
CA ASP A 251 11.69 -9.38 13.53
C ASP A 251 11.20 -9.86 12.16
N TYR A 252 10.85 -8.90 11.31
CA TYR A 252 10.44 -9.16 9.94
C TYR A 252 11.61 -9.67 9.10
N PRO A 253 11.37 -10.53 8.09
CA PRO A 253 12.39 -10.86 7.11
C PRO A 253 12.74 -9.63 6.27
N VAL A 254 13.89 -9.69 5.57
CA VAL A 254 14.12 -8.80 4.44
C VAL A 254 13.27 -9.30 3.28
N TYR A 255 12.38 -8.44 2.78
CA TYR A 255 11.52 -8.75 1.65
C TYR A 255 12.25 -8.44 0.35
N ASN A 256 12.40 -9.44 -0.53
CA ASN A 256 12.76 -9.18 -1.92
C ASN A 256 11.45 -8.97 -2.68
N LEU A 257 11.06 -7.71 -2.85
CA LEU A 257 9.74 -7.37 -3.39
C LEU A 257 9.63 -7.87 -4.83
N ASN A 258 8.47 -8.44 -5.15
CA ASN A 258 8.16 -8.99 -6.46
C ASN A 258 6.83 -8.45 -6.99
N LYS A 259 6.63 -8.63 -8.29
CA LYS A 259 5.43 -8.21 -9.01
C LYS A 259 4.56 -9.43 -9.23
N ILE A 260 3.27 -9.28 -9.03
CA ILE A 260 2.30 -10.34 -9.27
C ILE A 260 1.35 -9.85 -10.36
N VAL A 261 1.09 -10.70 -11.35
CA VAL A 261 0.21 -10.36 -12.46
C VAL A 261 -0.87 -11.40 -12.67
N SER A 262 -1.99 -11.01 -13.29
CA SER A 262 -3.02 -11.98 -13.67
C SER A 262 -2.47 -12.95 -14.74
N THR A 263 -2.89 -14.21 -14.66
CA THR A 263 -2.55 -15.23 -15.68
C THR A 263 -3.06 -14.81 -17.06
N LYS A 264 -4.19 -14.09 -17.13
CA LYS A 264 -4.75 -13.55 -18.38
C LYS A 264 -3.83 -12.48 -18.98
N PHE A 265 -3.37 -11.53 -18.16
CA PHE A 265 -2.45 -10.48 -18.59
C PHE A 265 -1.12 -11.04 -19.07
N ALA A 266 -0.55 -12.00 -18.33
CA ALA A 266 0.69 -12.68 -18.72
C ALA A 266 0.62 -13.42 -20.06
N LYS A 267 -0.58 -13.82 -20.49
CA LYS A 267 -0.83 -14.53 -21.77
C LYS A 267 -1.41 -13.62 -22.86
N SER A 268 -1.62 -12.34 -22.57
CA SER A 268 -2.35 -11.42 -23.46
C SER A 268 -1.57 -11.02 -24.71
N GLY A 269 -0.24 -11.12 -24.68
CA GLY A 269 0.63 -10.52 -25.70
C GLY A 269 0.72 -8.99 -25.62
N SER A 270 0.17 -8.37 -24.57
CA SER A 270 0.27 -6.92 -24.38
C SER A 270 1.73 -6.52 -24.06
N PRO A 271 2.29 -5.49 -24.73
CA PRO A 271 3.60 -4.94 -24.37
C PRO A 271 3.67 -4.41 -22.93
N ALA A 272 2.53 -4.05 -22.30
CA ALA A 272 2.52 -3.68 -20.89
C ALA A 272 2.95 -4.82 -19.95
N TYR A 273 2.70 -6.08 -20.33
CA TYR A 273 3.19 -7.21 -19.54
C TYR A 273 4.72 -7.29 -19.56
N ASN A 274 5.35 -7.05 -20.71
CA ASN A 274 6.81 -7.01 -20.81
C ASN A 274 7.38 -5.85 -19.99
N LEU A 275 6.75 -4.67 -20.06
CA LEU A 275 7.10 -3.54 -19.19
C LEU A 275 7.07 -3.94 -17.71
N VAL A 276 5.97 -4.52 -17.21
CA VAL A 276 5.87 -4.95 -15.81
C VAL A 276 6.92 -6.01 -15.48
N LYS A 277 7.07 -7.02 -16.33
CA LYS A 277 8.04 -8.11 -16.12
C LYS A 277 9.48 -7.59 -16.04
N ASN A 278 9.84 -6.65 -16.91
CA ASN A 278 11.18 -6.08 -16.97
C ASN A 278 11.39 -4.91 -16.00
N PHE A 279 10.33 -4.30 -15.48
CA PHE A 279 10.39 -3.21 -14.51
C PHE A 279 11.21 -3.65 -13.31
N ASN A 280 12.32 -2.95 -13.10
CA ASN A 280 13.23 -3.20 -12.00
C ASN A 280 13.93 -1.89 -11.66
N TRP A 281 13.87 -1.50 -10.40
CA TRP A 281 14.55 -0.31 -9.90
C TRP A 281 14.97 -0.41 -8.44
N THR A 282 15.74 0.57 -7.99
CA THR A 282 16.33 0.57 -6.65
C THR A 282 15.42 1.23 -5.61
N ASN A 283 15.70 1.00 -4.32
CA ASN A 283 15.08 1.75 -3.22
C ASN A 283 15.27 3.27 -3.36
N GLU A 284 16.39 3.72 -3.94
CA GLU A 284 16.66 5.15 -4.17
C GLU A 284 15.77 5.73 -5.28
N ASP A 285 15.53 4.95 -6.34
CA ASP A 285 14.64 5.35 -7.42
C ASP A 285 13.21 5.56 -6.89
N GLN A 286 12.69 4.58 -6.15
CA GLN A 286 11.36 4.68 -5.54
C GLN A 286 11.28 5.86 -4.56
N ASN A 287 12.25 6.01 -3.65
CA ASN A 287 12.28 7.13 -2.70
C ASN A 287 12.33 8.50 -3.39
N THR A 288 13.03 8.60 -4.52
CA THR A 288 13.13 9.85 -5.30
C THR A 288 11.77 10.25 -5.86
N VAL A 289 11.04 9.31 -6.48
CA VAL A 289 9.72 9.58 -7.03
C VAL A 289 8.69 9.79 -5.93
N ALA A 290 8.72 8.98 -4.87
CA ALA A 290 7.86 9.14 -3.71
C ALA A 290 8.04 10.52 -3.05
N LYS A 291 9.28 11.03 -2.98
CA LYS A 291 9.56 12.40 -2.53
C LYS A 291 8.95 13.45 -3.45
N TYR A 292 9.04 13.28 -4.77
CA TYR A 292 8.41 14.20 -5.72
C TYR A 292 6.90 14.31 -5.49
N ILE A 293 6.25 13.18 -5.20
CA ILE A 293 4.81 13.13 -4.92
C ILE A 293 4.52 13.72 -3.52
N ALA A 294 5.11 13.15 -2.48
CA ALA A 294 4.75 13.45 -1.10
C ALA A 294 5.27 14.80 -0.61
N GLN A 295 6.50 15.19 -0.97
CA GLN A 295 7.14 16.40 -0.49
C GLN A 295 7.01 17.55 -1.49
N ASP A 296 7.37 17.32 -2.76
CA ASP A 296 7.33 18.38 -3.78
C ASP A 296 5.92 18.64 -4.32
N LYS A 297 4.94 17.81 -3.93
CA LYS A 297 3.52 17.93 -4.32
C LYS A 297 3.29 17.89 -5.83
N LEU A 298 4.16 17.20 -6.56
CA LEU A 298 3.94 16.92 -7.98
C LEU A 298 2.80 15.90 -8.13
N SER A 299 2.03 16.00 -9.21
CA SER A 299 1.14 14.92 -9.61
C SER A 299 1.94 13.69 -10.01
N ASP A 300 1.33 12.50 -9.94
CA ASP A 300 1.94 11.24 -10.38
C ASP A 300 2.57 11.36 -11.77
N GLU A 301 1.85 11.94 -12.73
CA GLU A 301 2.32 12.13 -14.10
C GLU A 301 3.54 13.04 -14.16
N ALA A 302 3.55 14.15 -13.41
CA ALA A 302 4.67 15.08 -13.39
C ALA A 302 5.90 14.47 -12.69
N ALA A 303 5.70 13.76 -11.59
CA ALA A 303 6.76 13.05 -10.86
C ALA A 303 7.37 11.94 -11.72
N ALA A 304 6.53 11.13 -12.37
CA ALA A 304 6.95 10.08 -13.28
C ALA A 304 7.69 10.64 -14.49
N LYS A 305 7.13 11.66 -15.17
CA LYS A 305 7.78 12.35 -16.29
C LYS A 305 9.17 12.84 -15.92
N LYS A 306 9.29 13.54 -14.79
CA LYS A 306 10.57 14.08 -14.30
C LYS A 306 11.61 12.98 -14.10
N TRP A 307 11.21 11.85 -13.49
CA TRP A 307 12.13 10.73 -13.27
C TRP A 307 12.47 9.98 -14.57
N VAL A 308 11.47 9.69 -15.41
CA VAL A 308 11.64 9.00 -16.71
C VAL A 308 12.55 9.79 -17.64
N GLU A 309 12.38 11.11 -17.71
CA GLU A 309 13.23 11.98 -18.55
C GLU A 309 14.69 11.96 -18.11
N ALA A 310 14.96 11.80 -16.81
CA ALA A 310 16.29 11.71 -16.23
C ALA A 310 16.90 10.29 -16.26
N ASN A 311 16.09 9.25 -16.50
CA ASN A 311 16.49 7.84 -16.39
C ASN A 311 16.16 7.04 -17.66
N LYS A 312 16.29 7.65 -18.85
CA LYS A 312 15.89 7.02 -20.12
C LYS A 312 16.52 5.66 -20.36
N ASP A 313 17.79 5.47 -20.03
CA ASP A 313 18.49 4.18 -20.21
C ASP A 313 17.84 3.04 -19.42
N LYS A 314 17.34 3.32 -18.19
CA LYS A 314 16.60 2.35 -17.38
C LYS A 314 15.26 2.02 -18.03
N VAL A 315 14.54 3.05 -18.47
CA VAL A 315 13.22 2.91 -19.09
C VAL A 315 13.31 2.13 -20.40
N ASP A 316 14.30 2.43 -21.23
CA ASP A 316 14.57 1.72 -22.48
C ASP A 316 14.89 0.25 -22.25
N ALA A 317 15.47 -0.12 -21.11
CA ALA A 317 15.68 -1.52 -20.76
C ALA A 317 14.37 -2.26 -20.42
N TRP A 318 13.35 -1.56 -19.95
CA TRP A 318 12.07 -2.18 -19.57
C TRP A 318 11.14 -2.44 -20.77
N ILE A 319 11.22 -1.59 -21.81
CA ILE A 319 10.32 -1.64 -22.98
C ILE A 319 10.88 -2.41 -24.18
N LYS A 320 12.06 -3.03 -24.03
CA LYS A 320 12.66 -3.91 -25.04
C LYS A 320 12.00 -5.28 -25.13
#